data_AF-A0A936IDR7-F1
#
_entry.id   AF-A0A936IDR7-F1
#
_cell.length_a   1.000
_cell.length_b   1.000
_cell.length_c   1.000
_cell.angle_alpha   90.00
_cell.angle_beta   90.00
_cell.angle_gamma   90.00
#
_symmetry.space_group_name_H-M   'P 1'
#
loop_
_entity.id
_entity.type
_entity.pdbx_description
1 polymer ?
#
loop_
_entity_poly.entity_id
_entity_poly.type
_entity_poly.pdbx_seq_one_letter_code
_entity_poly.pdbx_strand_id
1 'polypeptide(L)'
;MKKTLLKVLYGIFAVVLLQVNSKAQIQILQEFKNYHSRSIGTYQNIHYREAGFSSLYPIAGSQGTEFWTCSDRGVNIDAANANEVACRPTYDKIFPFPSYSPKIHRLRLRGDSIQIIQTIPVRRPNGQGATGLINPTGLGSTALEMPSVDTVNSCSSFMQKLTQKDTFGIDCEGLVVDPDGNFWLCEEGGPTIWKLNKAGVLIQRFTP
;
A
#
# COMPACT_ATOMS: atom_id res chain seq x y z
N MET A 1 70.52 -31.48 35.46
CA MET A 1 70.93 -30.06 35.38
C MET A 1 70.93 -29.62 33.92
N LYS A 2 70.17 -28.56 33.59
CA LYS A 2 70.27 -27.67 32.40
C LYS A 2 69.95 -28.31 31.03
N LYS A 3 68.80 -27.98 30.42
CA LYS A 3 68.59 -26.88 29.42
C LYS A 3 69.48 -27.12 28.18
N THR A 4 69.03 -27.16 26.91
CA THR A 4 67.99 -26.40 26.20
C THR A 4 68.04 -26.83 24.71
N LEU A 5 66.90 -26.86 24.00
CA LEU A 5 66.64 -26.48 22.59
C LEU A 5 65.44 -27.32 22.09
N LEU A 6 64.21 -26.84 22.26
CA LEU A 6 63.54 -25.92 21.33
C LEU A 6 63.50 -26.46 19.88
N LYS A 7 62.54 -27.36 19.61
CA LYS A 7 61.90 -27.46 18.29
C LYS A 7 60.39 -27.38 18.51
N VAL A 8 59.92 -26.14 18.51
CA VAL A 8 58.50 -25.79 18.46
C VAL A 8 57.97 -26.34 17.13
N LEU A 9 57.21 -27.43 17.21
CA LEU A 9 56.44 -27.93 16.08
C LEU A 9 55.29 -26.93 15.87
N TYR A 10 55.50 -25.96 14.97
CA TYR A 10 54.41 -25.14 14.45
C TYR A 10 53.50 -26.05 13.62
N GLY A 11 52.54 -26.69 14.30
CA GLY A 11 51.39 -27.28 13.64
C GLY A 11 50.58 -26.15 13.03
N ILE A 12 50.72 -25.96 11.72
CA ILE A 12 49.86 -25.07 10.94
C ILE A 12 48.45 -25.68 11.00
N PHE A 13 47.64 -25.22 11.96
CA PHE A 13 46.21 -25.49 11.98
C PHE A 13 45.61 -24.61 10.88
N ALA A 14 45.60 -25.11 9.65
CA ALA A 14 44.83 -24.51 8.57
C ALA A 14 43.35 -24.71 8.93
N VAL A 15 42.78 -23.71 9.64
CA VAL A 15 41.34 -23.57 9.77
C VAL A 15 40.83 -23.30 8.37
N VAL A 16 40.38 -24.36 7.69
CA VAL A 16 39.57 -24.22 6.49
C VAL A 16 38.27 -23.58 6.94
N LEU A 17 38.21 -22.25 6.87
CA LEU A 17 36.97 -21.51 6.87
C LEU A 17 36.20 -21.98 5.63
N LEU A 18 35.39 -23.02 5.78
CA LEU A 18 34.33 -23.32 4.84
C LEU A 18 33.44 -22.09 4.82
N GLN A 19 33.62 -21.24 3.82
CA GLN A 19 32.63 -20.21 3.51
C GLN A 19 31.37 -20.94 3.10
N VAL A 20 30.47 -21.14 4.06
CA VAL A 20 29.11 -21.55 3.78
C VAL A 20 28.48 -20.36 3.06
N ASN A 21 28.59 -20.37 1.73
CA ASN A 21 27.81 -19.51 0.87
C ASN A 21 26.35 -19.95 1.03
N SER A 22 25.69 -19.44 2.07
CA SER A 22 24.24 -19.44 2.16
C SER A 22 23.76 -18.49 1.08
N LYS A 23 23.60 -19.02 -0.14
CA LYS A 23 22.68 -18.40 -1.09
C LYS A 23 21.30 -18.66 -0.50
N ALA A 24 20.79 -17.72 0.29
CA ALA A 24 19.38 -17.65 0.59
C ALA A 24 18.65 -17.46 -0.75
N GLN A 25 18.42 -18.56 -1.45
CA GLN A 25 17.73 -18.55 -2.73
C GLN A 25 16.26 -18.49 -2.40
N ILE A 26 15.66 -17.32 -2.63
CA ILE A 26 14.21 -17.16 -2.60
C ILE A 26 13.65 -18.08 -3.68
N GLN A 27 12.97 -19.15 -3.27
CA GLN A 27 12.26 -20.04 -4.17
C GLN A 27 10.77 -19.71 -4.11
N ILE A 28 10.17 -19.42 -5.26
CA ILE A 28 8.72 -19.33 -5.38
C ILE A 28 8.15 -20.72 -5.15
N LEU A 29 7.37 -20.88 -4.07
CA LEU A 29 6.71 -22.14 -3.76
C LEU A 29 5.43 -22.32 -4.58
N GLN A 30 4.64 -21.25 -4.67
CA GLN A 30 3.38 -21.23 -5.40
C GLN A 30 3.05 -19.80 -5.84
N GLU A 31 2.46 -19.67 -7.01
CA GLU A 31 1.89 -18.42 -7.52
C GLU A 31 0.36 -18.49 -7.43
N PHE A 32 -0.25 -17.40 -6.99
CA PHE A 32 -1.70 -17.24 -7.03
C PHE A 32 -2.07 -16.02 -7.87
N LYS A 33 -3.11 -16.15 -8.67
CA LYS A 33 -3.58 -15.12 -9.60
C LYS A 33 -4.92 -14.57 -9.16
N ASN A 34 -5.04 -13.25 -9.21
CA ASN A 34 -6.33 -12.58 -9.10
C ASN A 34 -6.98 -12.52 -10.50
N TYR A 35 -7.71 -13.56 -10.85
CA TYR A 35 -8.40 -13.64 -12.14
C TYR A 35 -9.62 -12.71 -12.25
N HIS A 36 -10.22 -12.33 -11.12
CA HIS A 36 -11.48 -11.60 -11.08
C HIS A 36 -11.50 -10.54 -10.00
N SER A 37 -11.52 -9.29 -10.45
CA SER A 37 -11.76 -8.11 -9.61
C SER A 37 -12.89 -7.26 -10.18
N ARG A 38 -13.61 -6.60 -9.26
CA ARG A 38 -14.62 -5.59 -9.63
C ARG A 38 -13.98 -4.47 -10.43
N SER A 39 -14.73 -3.90 -11.36
CA SER A 39 -14.27 -2.70 -12.08
C SER A 39 -14.34 -1.49 -11.16
N ILE A 40 -13.32 -0.65 -11.22
CA ILE A 40 -13.31 0.70 -10.64
C ILE A 40 -13.99 1.67 -11.62
N GLY A 41 -13.58 1.60 -12.88
CA GLY A 41 -14.11 2.44 -13.95
C GLY A 41 -13.21 2.41 -15.18
N THR A 42 -13.47 3.33 -16.11
CA THR A 42 -12.67 3.52 -17.32
C THR A 42 -12.17 4.94 -17.36
N TYR A 43 -10.88 5.13 -17.63
CA TYR A 43 -10.27 6.44 -17.83
C TYR A 43 -9.29 6.36 -18.99
N GLN A 44 -9.38 7.29 -19.95
CA GLN A 44 -8.59 7.30 -21.18
C GLN A 44 -8.56 5.94 -21.92
N ASN A 45 -9.73 5.31 -22.05
CA ASN A 45 -9.90 3.98 -22.67
C ASN A 45 -9.20 2.81 -21.94
N ILE A 46 -8.66 3.03 -20.74
CA ILE A 46 -8.09 1.98 -19.89
C ILE A 46 -9.14 1.57 -18.85
N HIS A 47 -9.42 0.27 -18.78
CA HIS A 47 -10.35 -0.31 -17.81
C HIS A 47 -9.62 -0.68 -16.52
N TYR A 48 -9.91 0.05 -15.45
CA TYR A 48 -9.33 -0.19 -14.12
C TYR A 48 -10.21 -1.12 -13.29
N ARG A 49 -9.56 -1.96 -12.49
CA ARG A 49 -10.18 -2.95 -11.60
C ARG A 49 -9.54 -2.88 -10.21
N GLU A 50 -10.26 -3.36 -9.21
CA GLU A 50 -9.74 -3.51 -7.84
C GLU A 50 -8.46 -4.33 -7.85
N ALA A 51 -7.38 -3.78 -7.30
CA ALA A 51 -6.07 -4.40 -7.16
C ALA A 51 -5.29 -3.61 -6.10
N GLY A 52 -3.96 -3.59 -6.18
CA GLY A 52 -3.13 -2.74 -5.32
C GLY A 52 -3.28 -3.14 -3.85
N PHE A 53 -3.02 -4.42 -3.55
CA PHE A 53 -3.10 -4.93 -2.19
C PHE A 53 -1.82 -4.54 -1.43
N SER A 54 -1.90 -3.50 -0.60
CA SER A 54 -0.73 -2.99 0.11
C SER A 54 -0.39 -3.80 1.36
N SER A 55 -1.29 -4.68 1.83
CA SER A 55 -1.07 -5.49 3.03
C SER A 55 -1.58 -6.92 2.93
N LEU A 56 -1.12 -7.79 3.82
CA LEU A 56 -1.65 -9.14 3.97
C LEU A 56 -1.62 -9.56 5.44
N TYR A 57 -2.79 -9.78 6.04
CA TYR A 57 -2.94 -10.17 7.44
C TYR A 57 -3.65 -11.53 7.54
N PRO A 58 -3.02 -12.57 8.12
CA PRO A 58 -3.59 -13.91 8.14
C PRO A 58 -4.83 -14.02 9.03
N ILE A 59 -5.82 -14.81 8.59
CA ILE A 59 -7.01 -15.11 9.40
C ILE A 59 -6.81 -16.44 10.12
N ALA A 60 -6.86 -16.41 11.46
CA ALA A 60 -6.71 -17.60 12.29
C ALA A 60 -7.78 -18.66 11.99
N GLY A 61 -7.40 -19.93 12.08
CA GLY A 61 -8.30 -21.05 11.79
C GLY A 61 -8.57 -21.32 10.30
N SER A 62 -8.02 -20.51 9.38
CA SER A 62 -8.17 -20.70 7.92
C SER A 62 -7.19 -21.71 7.31
N GLN A 63 -6.33 -22.35 8.13
CA GLN A 63 -5.26 -23.23 7.65
C GLN A 63 -4.31 -22.52 6.66
N GLY A 64 -4.11 -21.20 6.82
CA GLY A 64 -3.24 -20.41 5.95
C GLY A 64 -3.83 -20.06 4.59
N THR A 65 -5.14 -20.21 4.41
CA THR A 65 -5.81 -19.98 3.11
C THR A 65 -6.59 -18.67 3.04
N GLU A 66 -6.73 -17.92 4.13
CA GLU A 66 -7.47 -16.66 4.14
C GLU A 66 -6.74 -15.52 4.81
N PHE A 67 -6.96 -14.32 4.27
CA PHE A 67 -6.25 -13.11 4.65
C PHE A 67 -7.18 -11.90 4.59
N TRP A 68 -6.94 -10.92 5.46
CA TRP A 68 -7.37 -9.56 5.23
C TRP A 68 -6.30 -8.80 4.45
N THR A 69 -6.72 -7.91 3.57
CA THR A 69 -5.84 -6.96 2.87
C THR A 69 -6.55 -5.60 2.78
N CYS A 70 -5.80 -4.53 2.53
CA CYS A 70 -6.33 -3.24 2.14
C CYS A 70 -5.90 -2.89 0.72
N SER A 71 -6.75 -2.18 0.00
CA SER A 71 -6.33 -1.48 -1.20
C SER A 71 -5.57 -0.21 -0.82
N ASP A 72 -4.64 0.17 -1.67
CA ASP A 72 -4.06 1.52 -1.80
C ASP A 72 -5.19 2.60 -1.97
N ARG A 73 -4.82 3.88 -1.96
CA ARG A 73 -5.65 5.06 -2.27
C ARG A 73 -6.40 4.94 -3.59
N GLY A 74 -5.97 4.06 -4.49
CA GLY A 74 -6.61 3.79 -5.77
C GLY A 74 -5.83 4.37 -6.93
N VAL A 75 -6.44 4.40 -8.11
CA VAL A 75 -5.73 4.80 -9.34
C VAL A 75 -5.25 6.24 -9.22
N ASN A 76 -3.93 6.41 -9.24
CA ASN A 76 -3.27 7.69 -9.35
C ASN A 76 -2.21 7.65 -10.45
N ILE A 77 -1.98 8.78 -11.11
CA ILE A 77 -1.04 8.90 -12.23
C ILE A 77 -0.11 10.07 -11.94
N ASP A 78 1.19 9.88 -12.14
CA ASP A 78 2.16 10.97 -12.04
C ASP A 78 1.87 12.04 -13.10
N ALA A 79 1.41 13.21 -12.66
CA ALA A 79 1.01 14.30 -13.57
C ALA A 79 2.18 14.79 -14.42
N ALA A 80 3.43 14.64 -13.94
CA ALA A 80 4.64 15.01 -14.67
C ALA A 80 4.81 14.25 -16.00
N ASN A 81 4.26 13.04 -16.11
CA ASN A 81 4.27 12.24 -17.33
C ASN A 81 3.05 12.51 -18.23
N ALA A 82 2.04 13.21 -17.72
CA ALA A 82 0.74 13.35 -18.38
C ALA A 82 0.42 14.79 -18.82
N ASN A 83 1.04 15.80 -18.21
CA ASN A 83 0.76 17.21 -18.44
C ASN A 83 1.93 17.93 -19.15
N GLU A 84 1.63 18.99 -19.89
CA GLU A 84 2.66 19.83 -20.51
C GLU A 84 3.58 20.46 -19.47
N VAL A 85 4.90 20.49 -19.75
CA VAL A 85 5.92 21.00 -18.82
C VAL A 85 5.65 22.44 -18.37
N ALA A 86 5.10 23.27 -19.25
CA ALA A 86 4.78 24.67 -18.96
C ALA A 86 3.64 24.85 -17.93
N CYS A 87 2.82 23.81 -17.74
CA CYS A 87 1.56 23.89 -17.02
C CYS A 87 1.39 22.77 -15.99
N ARG A 88 2.44 21.96 -15.77
CA ARG A 88 2.41 20.91 -14.77
C ARG A 88 2.63 21.52 -13.37
N PRO A 89 1.84 21.11 -12.38
CA PRO A 89 2.09 21.44 -10.97
C PRO A 89 3.45 20.84 -10.53
N THR A 90 4.09 21.49 -9.56
CA THR A 90 5.41 21.11 -9.01
C THR A 90 5.41 19.68 -8.43
N TYR A 91 4.25 19.22 -7.93
CA TYR A 91 4.00 17.87 -7.46
C TYR A 91 2.49 17.61 -7.59
N ASP A 92 2.05 16.63 -8.38
CA ASP A 92 0.63 16.29 -8.45
C ASP A 92 0.41 14.88 -8.98
N LYS A 93 -0.61 14.24 -8.43
CA LYS A 93 -1.16 12.96 -8.84
C LYS A 93 -2.52 13.24 -9.47
N ILE A 94 -2.72 12.77 -10.69
CA ILE A 94 -4.07 12.74 -11.28
C ILE A 94 -4.83 11.60 -10.61
N PHE A 95 -6.02 11.87 -10.09
CA PHE A 95 -6.98 10.95 -9.51
C PHE A 95 -8.20 10.81 -10.42
N PRO A 96 -8.18 9.89 -11.40
CA PRO A 96 -9.29 9.70 -12.34
C PRO A 96 -10.63 9.37 -11.68
N PHE A 97 -10.58 8.78 -10.49
CA PHE A 97 -11.73 8.37 -9.70
C PHE A 97 -11.68 9.06 -8.34
N PRO A 98 -11.94 10.38 -8.25
CA PRO A 98 -11.74 11.13 -6.99
C PRO A 98 -12.70 10.71 -5.87
N SER A 99 -13.81 10.05 -6.22
CA SER A 99 -14.74 9.44 -5.27
C SER A 99 -14.41 7.99 -4.91
N TYR A 100 -13.29 7.45 -5.38
CA TYR A 100 -12.86 6.10 -5.04
C TYR A 100 -12.57 6.03 -3.54
N SER A 101 -13.27 5.10 -2.89
CA SER A 101 -13.02 4.75 -1.51
C SER A 101 -12.10 3.53 -1.47
N PRO A 102 -10.96 3.60 -0.75
CA PRO A 102 -10.16 2.44 -0.42
C PRO A 102 -10.99 1.39 0.29
N LYS A 103 -10.56 0.12 0.19
CA LYS A 103 -11.34 -1.03 0.62
C LYS A 103 -10.48 -1.99 1.44
N ILE A 104 -11.14 -2.67 2.36
CA ILE A 104 -10.63 -3.85 3.03
C ILE A 104 -11.25 -5.06 2.35
N HIS A 105 -10.41 -6.01 1.94
CA HIS A 105 -10.85 -7.24 1.31
C HIS A 105 -10.52 -8.45 2.18
N ARG A 106 -11.44 -9.41 2.22
CA ARG A 106 -11.14 -10.76 2.66
C ARG A 106 -10.77 -11.58 1.44
N LEU A 107 -9.56 -12.10 1.43
CA LEU A 107 -9.04 -12.97 0.39
C LEU A 107 -9.16 -14.42 0.83
N ARG A 108 -9.42 -15.32 -0.13
CA ARG A 108 -9.29 -16.76 0.02
C ARG A 108 -8.46 -17.34 -1.12
N LEU A 109 -7.50 -18.17 -0.79
CA LEU A 109 -6.72 -18.95 -1.74
C LEU A 109 -7.51 -20.20 -2.14
N ARG A 110 -7.62 -20.46 -3.44
CA ARG A 110 -8.28 -21.65 -3.98
C ARG A 110 -7.62 -22.09 -5.28
N GLY A 111 -6.93 -23.23 -5.25
CA GLY A 111 -6.14 -23.71 -6.38
C GLY A 111 -5.00 -22.72 -6.67
N ASP A 112 -4.98 -22.16 -7.87
CA ASP A 112 -4.04 -21.13 -8.32
C ASP A 112 -4.62 -19.70 -8.22
N SER A 113 -5.77 -19.52 -7.55
CA SER A 113 -6.49 -18.25 -7.52
C SER A 113 -6.51 -17.59 -6.13
N ILE A 114 -6.32 -16.27 -6.11
CA ILE A 114 -6.78 -15.39 -5.03
C ILE A 114 -8.21 -14.94 -5.35
N GLN A 115 -9.13 -15.21 -4.43
CA GLN A 115 -10.53 -14.82 -4.54
C GLN A 115 -10.87 -13.74 -3.50
N ILE A 116 -11.43 -12.62 -3.95
CA ILE A 116 -12.02 -11.61 -3.05
C ILE A 116 -13.40 -12.10 -2.62
N ILE A 117 -13.50 -12.63 -1.40
CA ILE A 117 -14.75 -13.20 -0.86
C ILE A 117 -15.55 -12.20 -0.01
N GLN A 118 -14.93 -11.07 0.37
CA GLN A 118 -15.61 -9.96 1.05
C GLN A 118 -14.94 -8.63 0.68
N THR A 119 -15.72 -7.56 0.63
CA THR A 119 -15.25 -6.20 0.36
C THR A 119 -15.95 -5.23 1.29
N ILE A 120 -15.17 -4.43 2.00
CA ILE A 120 -15.62 -3.46 2.99
C ILE A 120 -15.01 -2.10 2.65
N PRO A 121 -15.79 -1.10 2.20
CA PRO A 121 -15.26 0.24 1.96
C PRO A 121 -14.78 0.89 3.26
N VAL A 122 -13.66 1.61 3.20
CA VAL A 122 -13.23 2.52 4.27
C VAL A 122 -14.16 3.73 4.30
N ARG A 123 -14.76 4.00 5.45
CA ARG A 123 -15.81 5.01 5.60
C ARG A 123 -15.44 6.04 6.65
N ARG A 124 -15.89 7.26 6.40
CA ARG A 124 -15.90 8.36 7.36
C ARG A 124 -16.82 8.03 8.54
N PRO A 125 -16.72 8.74 9.68
CA PRO A 125 -17.62 8.53 10.83
C PRO A 125 -19.10 8.71 10.50
N ASN A 126 -19.43 9.54 9.49
CA ASN A 126 -20.80 9.74 9.01
C ASN A 126 -21.31 8.63 8.07
N GLY A 127 -20.52 7.58 7.83
CA GLY A 127 -20.87 6.43 6.97
C GLY A 127 -20.61 6.61 5.46
N GLN A 128 -20.30 7.83 5.01
CA GLN A 128 -19.86 8.08 3.62
C GLN A 128 -18.50 7.44 3.35
N GLY A 129 -18.17 7.16 2.09
CA GLY A 129 -16.84 6.68 1.71
C GLY A 129 -15.76 7.70 2.08
N ALA A 130 -14.62 7.20 2.57
CA ALA A 130 -13.36 7.93 2.50
C ALA A 130 -12.95 8.11 1.03
N THR A 131 -11.91 8.89 0.77
CA THR A 131 -11.35 9.02 -0.58
C THR A 131 -9.88 8.61 -0.61
N GLY A 132 -9.36 8.36 -1.81
CA GLY A 132 -7.92 8.26 -2.04
C GLY A 132 -7.22 9.60 -2.27
N LEU A 133 -7.94 10.72 -2.11
CA LEU A 133 -7.37 12.05 -2.38
C LEU A 133 -6.32 12.40 -1.32
N ILE A 134 -5.43 13.33 -1.66
CA ILE A 134 -4.42 13.82 -0.73
C ILE A 134 -5.06 14.56 0.46
N ASN A 135 -4.40 14.44 1.62
CA ASN A 135 -4.79 15.14 2.85
C ASN A 135 -4.59 16.67 2.72
N PRO A 136 -5.28 17.49 3.54
CA PRO A 136 -5.08 18.94 3.59
C PRO A 136 -3.63 19.34 3.92
N THR A 137 -3.26 20.57 3.53
CA THR A 137 -1.95 21.13 3.85
C THR A 137 -1.70 21.13 5.35
N GLY A 138 -0.53 20.63 5.77
CA GLY A 138 -0.15 20.47 7.17
C GLY A 138 -0.58 19.15 7.81
N LEU A 139 -1.38 18.33 7.12
CA LEU A 139 -1.79 16.99 7.55
C LEU A 139 -1.14 15.89 6.71
N GLY A 140 0.18 16.00 6.49
CA GLY A 140 0.95 15.08 5.63
C GLY A 140 1.05 15.51 4.17
N SER A 141 0.52 16.69 3.82
CA SER A 141 0.67 17.31 2.50
C SER A 141 1.14 18.77 2.59
N THR A 142 1.72 19.29 1.51
CA THR A 142 2.16 20.67 1.32
C THR A 142 1.19 21.48 0.45
N ALA A 143 1.28 22.81 0.48
CA ALA A 143 0.48 23.67 -0.40
C ALA A 143 0.82 23.52 -1.90
N LEU A 144 1.96 22.91 -2.23
CA LEU A 144 2.42 22.70 -3.61
C LEU A 144 1.84 21.42 -4.23
N GLU A 145 1.36 20.50 -3.40
CA GLU A 145 0.62 19.33 -3.85
C GLU A 145 -0.83 19.76 -4.07
N MET A 146 -1.23 19.80 -5.33
CA MET A 146 -2.63 19.94 -5.72
C MET A 146 -3.09 18.56 -6.18
N PRO A 147 -4.38 18.17 -6.07
CA PRO A 147 -4.87 16.94 -6.68
C PRO A 147 -5.64 17.27 -7.97
N SER A 148 -5.20 16.73 -9.09
CA SER A 148 -5.91 16.83 -10.37
C SER A 148 -6.86 15.65 -10.58
N VAL A 149 -7.94 15.80 -11.36
CA VAL A 149 -8.86 14.70 -11.71
C VAL A 149 -8.75 14.25 -13.17
N ASP A 150 -8.00 15.00 -13.97
CA ASP A 150 -7.77 14.73 -15.38
C ASP A 150 -6.46 15.38 -15.83
N THR A 151 -6.02 15.03 -17.03
CA THR A 151 -4.93 15.67 -17.75
C THR A 151 -5.15 17.17 -17.96
N VAL A 152 -4.05 17.91 -17.86
CA VAL A 152 -3.98 19.36 -18.07
C VAL A 152 -3.25 19.61 -19.39
N ASN A 153 -4.04 19.84 -20.44
CA ASN A 153 -3.55 20.06 -21.80
C ASN A 153 -3.28 21.54 -22.12
N SER A 154 -3.57 22.44 -21.18
CA SER A 154 -3.27 23.88 -21.28
C SER A 154 -3.31 24.50 -19.89
N CYS A 155 -2.41 25.47 -19.64
CA CYS A 155 -2.33 26.24 -18.40
C CYS A 155 -3.67 26.90 -18.03
N SER A 156 -4.43 27.36 -19.03
CA SER A 156 -5.73 28.00 -18.78
C SER A 156 -6.78 27.03 -18.22
N SER A 157 -6.62 25.73 -18.45
CA SER A 157 -7.53 24.69 -17.96
C SER A 157 -7.15 24.14 -16.59
N PHE A 158 -5.95 24.44 -16.10
CA PHE A 158 -5.39 23.85 -14.88
C PHE A 158 -6.37 23.91 -13.70
N MET A 159 -6.87 25.12 -13.38
CA MET A 159 -7.79 25.32 -12.26
C MET A 159 -9.11 24.55 -12.40
N GLN A 160 -9.53 24.22 -13.62
CA GLN A 160 -10.76 23.45 -13.88
C GLN A 160 -10.56 21.94 -13.69
N LYS A 161 -9.30 21.48 -13.67
CA LYS A 161 -8.94 20.07 -13.50
C LYS A 161 -8.57 19.71 -12.07
N LEU A 162 -8.56 20.68 -11.16
CA LEU A 162 -8.29 20.44 -9.75
C LEU A 162 -9.52 19.93 -9.01
N THR A 163 -9.30 19.04 -8.05
CA THR A 163 -10.25 18.72 -7.00
C THR A 163 -9.76 19.25 -5.66
N GLN A 164 -10.64 19.24 -4.67
CA GLN A 164 -10.27 19.58 -3.31
C GLN A 164 -9.50 18.44 -2.65
N LYS A 165 -8.55 18.80 -1.79
CA LYS A 165 -7.96 17.89 -0.81
C LYS A 165 -9.04 17.41 0.16
N ASP A 166 -8.86 16.23 0.74
CA ASP A 166 -9.86 15.63 1.62
C ASP A 166 -9.25 15.26 2.97
N THR A 167 -9.83 15.76 4.06
CA THR A 167 -9.42 15.41 5.42
C THR A 167 -9.60 13.91 5.72
N PHE A 168 -10.45 13.22 4.95
CA PHE A 168 -10.60 11.76 5.01
C PHE A 168 -10.02 11.06 3.77
N GLY A 169 -8.99 11.66 3.19
CA GLY A 169 -8.06 10.99 2.28
C GLY A 169 -7.26 9.92 3.01
N ILE A 170 -7.06 8.76 2.41
CA ILE A 170 -6.20 7.71 2.97
C ILE A 170 -5.53 6.91 1.87
N ASP A 171 -4.23 6.67 2.04
CA ASP A 171 -3.49 5.69 1.26
C ASP A 171 -3.05 4.53 2.12
N CYS A 172 -3.85 3.47 2.15
CA CYS A 172 -3.69 2.41 3.15
C CYS A 172 -2.55 1.46 2.78
N GLU A 173 -1.50 1.44 3.60
CA GLU A 173 -0.30 0.62 3.35
C GLU A 173 -0.15 -0.58 4.29
N GLY A 174 -0.94 -0.62 5.35
CA GLY A 174 -0.89 -1.70 6.34
C GLY A 174 -2.24 -1.95 6.98
N LEU A 175 -2.47 -3.20 7.37
CA LEU A 175 -3.69 -3.62 8.04
C LEU A 175 -3.36 -4.64 9.13
N VAL A 176 -3.91 -4.41 10.32
CA VAL A 176 -4.04 -5.44 11.36
C VAL A 176 -5.47 -5.48 11.90
N VAL A 177 -5.83 -6.58 12.55
CA VAL A 177 -7.15 -6.78 13.14
C VAL A 177 -6.99 -6.98 14.64
N ASP A 178 -7.76 -6.24 15.45
CA ASP A 178 -7.74 -6.38 16.91
C ASP A 178 -8.67 -7.53 17.39
N PRO A 179 -8.60 -7.94 18.68
CA PRO A 179 -9.43 -9.03 19.20
C PRO A 179 -10.94 -8.80 19.09
N ASP A 180 -11.37 -7.54 19.07
CA ASP A 180 -12.79 -7.19 18.88
C ASP A 180 -13.21 -7.32 17.41
N GLY A 181 -12.25 -7.46 16.49
CA GLY A 181 -12.42 -7.55 15.04
C GLY A 181 -12.46 -6.19 14.33
N ASN A 182 -11.98 -5.12 14.98
CA ASN A 182 -11.80 -3.82 14.33
C ASN A 182 -10.54 -3.86 13.45
N PHE A 183 -10.56 -3.07 12.39
CA PHE A 183 -9.42 -2.91 11.49
C PHE A 183 -8.59 -1.71 11.93
N TRP A 184 -7.27 -1.86 11.90
CA TRP A 184 -6.31 -0.79 12.14
C TRP A 184 -5.48 -0.62 10.87
N LEU A 185 -5.52 0.58 10.30
CA LEU A 185 -4.81 0.92 9.08
C LEU A 185 -3.71 1.93 9.35
N CYS A 186 -2.57 1.76 8.70
CA CYS A 186 -1.57 2.82 8.54
C CYS A 186 -1.57 3.32 7.10
N GLU A 187 -1.02 4.52 6.88
CA GLU A 187 -1.04 5.19 5.58
C GLU A 187 0.23 5.98 5.27
N GLU A 188 0.47 6.26 3.98
CA GLU A 188 1.66 7.01 3.53
C GLU A 188 1.43 8.50 3.25
N GLY A 189 0.17 8.95 3.18
CA GLY A 189 -0.20 10.35 2.96
C GLY A 189 -0.05 11.23 4.20
N GLY A 190 0.33 10.66 5.35
CA GLY A 190 0.60 11.33 6.60
C GLY A 190 0.90 10.32 7.72
N PRO A 191 1.48 10.75 8.86
CA PRO A 191 1.81 9.86 9.96
C PRO A 191 0.56 9.50 10.79
N THR A 192 -0.48 8.94 10.17
CA THR A 192 -1.75 8.63 10.86
C THR A 192 -2.06 7.14 10.96
N ILE A 193 -2.81 6.78 12.00
CA ILE A 193 -3.35 5.44 12.21
C ILE A 193 -4.86 5.54 12.35
N TRP A 194 -5.60 4.75 11.58
CA TRP A 194 -7.05 4.73 11.58
C TRP A 194 -7.55 3.44 12.22
N LYS A 195 -8.41 3.56 13.23
CA LYS A 195 -9.20 2.45 13.76
C LYS A 195 -10.59 2.48 13.12
N LEU A 196 -10.96 1.41 12.43
CA LEU A 196 -12.26 1.21 11.80
C LEU A 196 -13.02 0.08 12.49
N ASN A 197 -14.33 0.20 12.63
CA ASN A 197 -15.14 -0.94 13.05
C ASN A 197 -15.22 -2.03 11.95
N LYS A 198 -15.85 -3.17 12.26
CA LYS A 198 -16.06 -4.29 11.32
C LYS A 198 -16.74 -3.92 10.00
N ALA A 199 -17.49 -2.82 9.96
CA ALA A 199 -18.17 -2.31 8.77
C ALA A 199 -17.32 -1.30 7.97
N GLY A 200 -16.06 -1.07 8.38
CA GLY A 200 -15.14 -0.13 7.74
C GLY A 200 -15.33 1.32 8.15
N VAL A 201 -16.19 1.62 9.13
CA VAL A 201 -16.44 2.99 9.59
C VAL A 201 -15.36 3.43 10.56
N LEU A 202 -14.74 4.58 10.28
CA LEU A 202 -13.74 5.21 11.14
C LEU A 202 -14.36 5.55 12.50
N ILE A 203 -13.77 4.98 13.55
CA ILE A 203 -14.14 5.25 14.94
C ILE A 203 -13.09 6.10 15.66
N GLN A 204 -11.81 6.00 15.28
CA GLN A 204 -10.76 6.83 15.84
C GLN A 204 -9.61 7.01 14.85
N ARG A 205 -9.06 8.23 14.79
CA ARG A 205 -7.84 8.53 14.03
C ARG A 205 -6.79 9.10 14.98
N PHE A 206 -5.60 8.53 14.95
CA PHE A 206 -4.44 8.99 15.69
C PHE A 206 -3.52 9.73 14.72
N THR A 207 -3.16 10.96 15.08
CA THR A 207 -2.23 11.82 14.34
C THR A 207 -1.34 12.52 15.38
N PRO A 208 -0.05 12.75 15.08
CA PRO A 208 0.85 13.54 15.93
C PRO A 208 0.34 14.95 16.20
#